data_AF-A0A960DN08-F1
#
_entry.id   AF-A0A960DN08-F1
#
_cell.length_a   1.000
_cell.length_b   1.000
_cell.length_c   1.000
_cell.angle_alpha   90.00
_cell.angle_beta   90.00
_cell.angle_gamma   90.00
#
_symmetry.space_group_name_H-M   'P 1'
#
loop_
_entity.id
_entity.type
_entity.pdbx_description
1 polymer ?
#
loop_
_entity_poly.entity_id
_entity_poly.type
_entity_poly.pdbx_seq_one_letter_code
_entity_poly.pdbx_strand_id
1 'polypeptide(L)'
;GAELWMAMLDTKAGWDELIRRHAPDPALRDRVLANPLYRNITGRFVNSHDYIAMEQLHELHASGQYDLVIIDTPPSRNALDLLDAPGRMREFFGSALLKWLTVPYRSRLFNVATKPFNQIADRILGSRFLQDIAEFFVLFRTMEAGFVQRATEVERLLADDRTSFVVVSTLDPAPAREARFLAEELRRRAMPLGAVVLNRTLPAEVRRPVAARAALALRALAPATVAEVAAAAGVPASAAAHVIDDVGRRFAEVQSAATREAERRRELEALAPLVAEAPLLPGDVHDLDGLRTLGRRLTGGRVQGGSR
;
A
#
# COMPACT_ATOMS: atom_id res chain seq x y z
N GLY A 1 -27.14 -11.99 -8.98
CA GLY A 1 -25.77 -12.54 -8.83
C GLY A 1 -24.91 -11.46 -8.22
N ALA A 2 -23.80 -11.81 -7.56
CA ALA A 2 -22.85 -10.79 -7.12
C ALA A 2 -22.16 -10.17 -8.35
N GLU A 3 -21.97 -8.85 -8.34
CA GLU A 3 -21.28 -8.11 -9.39
C GLU A 3 -19.88 -7.71 -8.92
N LEU A 4 -18.90 -7.71 -9.82
CA LEU A 4 -17.55 -7.24 -9.55
C LEU A 4 -17.21 -6.13 -10.53
N TRP A 5 -16.94 -4.95 -9.98
CA TRP A 5 -16.49 -3.77 -10.72
C TRP A 5 -15.02 -3.51 -10.37
N MET A 6 -14.21 -3.18 -11.38
CA MET A 6 -12.79 -2.91 -11.20
C MET A 6 -12.42 -1.61 -11.93
N ALA A 7 -11.70 -0.74 -11.23
CA ALA A 7 -11.20 0.51 -11.77
C ALA A 7 -9.75 0.72 -11.33
N MET A 8 -8.96 1.39 -12.17
CA MET A 8 -7.60 1.83 -11.85
C MET A 8 -7.60 3.35 -11.75
N LEU A 9 -6.99 3.88 -10.71
CA LEU A 9 -6.93 5.32 -10.47
C LEU A 9 -6.10 6.02 -11.55
N ASP A 10 -6.72 7.00 -12.23
CA ASP A 10 -6.01 7.97 -13.06
C ASP A 10 -5.82 9.25 -12.24
N THR A 11 -4.59 9.44 -11.74
CA THR A 11 -4.19 10.57 -10.90
C THR A 11 -4.46 11.91 -11.58
N LYS A 12 -4.23 12.00 -12.89
CA LYS A 12 -4.39 13.26 -13.62
C LYS A 12 -5.87 13.58 -13.79
N ALA A 13 -6.66 12.59 -14.22
CA ALA A 13 -8.10 12.75 -14.33
C ALA A 13 -8.72 13.12 -12.98
N GLY A 14 -8.24 12.51 -11.89
CA GLY A 14 -8.67 12.83 -10.53
C GLY A 14 -8.38 14.27 -10.11
N TRP A 15 -7.18 14.79 -10.41
CA TRP A 15 -6.88 16.21 -10.15
C TRP A 15 -7.77 17.14 -10.96
N ASP A 16 -7.95 16.87 -12.25
CA ASP A 16 -8.79 17.70 -13.10
C ASP A 16 -10.22 17.73 -12.56
N GLU A 17 -10.76 16.57 -12.15
CA GLU A 17 -12.11 16.48 -11.58
C GLU A 17 -12.25 17.23 -10.26
N LEU A 18 -11.24 17.16 -9.41
CA LEU A 18 -11.18 17.90 -8.17
C LEU A 18 -11.20 19.42 -8.41
N ILE A 19 -10.50 19.91 -9.45
CA ILE A 19 -10.62 21.31 -9.89
C ILE A 19 -12.04 21.60 -10.39
N ARG A 20 -12.64 20.73 -11.22
CA ARG A 20 -14.00 20.95 -11.73
C ARG A 20 -15.03 21.06 -10.62
N ARG A 21 -14.86 20.29 -9.54
CA ARG A 21 -15.78 20.23 -8.41
C ARG A 21 -15.67 21.42 -7.47
N HIS A 22 -14.45 21.83 -7.15
CA HIS A 22 -14.22 22.85 -6.11
C HIS A 22 -14.05 24.25 -6.67
N ALA A 23 -13.87 24.41 -7.99
CA ALA A 23 -13.86 25.74 -8.59
C ALA A 23 -15.19 26.46 -8.31
N PRO A 24 -15.15 27.71 -7.81
CA PRO A 24 -16.34 28.49 -7.46
C PRO A 24 -17.16 28.86 -8.69
N ASP A 25 -16.55 28.93 -9.88
CA ASP A 25 -17.22 29.21 -11.14
C ASP A 25 -16.51 28.55 -12.35
N PRO A 26 -17.22 28.36 -13.48
CA PRO A 26 -16.66 27.72 -14.68
C PRO A 26 -15.48 28.47 -15.31
N ALA A 27 -15.45 29.80 -15.21
CA ALA A 27 -14.37 30.59 -15.80
C ALA A 27 -13.06 30.38 -15.03
N LEU A 28 -13.14 30.24 -13.70
CA LEU A 28 -11.98 29.94 -12.87
C LEU A 28 -11.46 28.52 -13.14
N ARG A 29 -12.36 27.54 -13.20
CA ARG A 29 -12.05 26.16 -13.57
C ARG A 29 -11.24 26.10 -14.86
N ASP A 30 -11.75 26.74 -15.92
CA ASP A 30 -11.12 26.67 -17.25
C ASP A 30 -9.74 27.36 -17.26
N ARG A 31 -9.59 28.46 -16.52
CA ARG A 31 -8.29 29.14 -16.33
C ARG A 31 -7.28 28.26 -15.61
N VAL A 32 -7.68 27.55 -14.55
CA VAL A 32 -6.78 26.65 -13.82
C VAL A 32 -6.37 25.46 -14.68
N LEU A 33 -7.32 24.81 -15.35
CA LEU A 33 -7.05 23.65 -16.22
C LEU A 33 -6.18 24.00 -17.43
N ALA A 34 -6.31 25.22 -17.98
CA ALA A 34 -5.48 25.71 -19.07
C ALA A 34 -4.07 26.16 -18.63
N ASN A 35 -3.82 26.31 -17.32
CA ASN A 35 -2.58 26.86 -16.81
C ASN A 35 -1.38 25.88 -17.03
N PRO A 36 -0.31 26.30 -17.72
CA PRO A 36 0.87 25.46 -17.95
C PRO A 36 1.57 25.00 -16.66
N LEU A 37 1.55 25.81 -15.59
CA LEU A 37 2.08 25.42 -14.29
C LEU A 37 1.25 24.32 -13.65
N TYR A 38 -0.08 24.41 -13.70
CA TYR A 38 -0.95 23.34 -13.21
C TYR A 38 -0.60 22.01 -13.90
N ARG A 39 -0.52 22.01 -15.24
CA ARG A 39 -0.19 20.80 -16.02
C ARG A 39 1.21 20.22 -15.72
N ASN A 40 2.17 21.08 -15.38
CA ASN A 40 3.55 20.66 -15.08
C ASN A 40 3.75 20.26 -13.62
N ILE A 41 3.02 20.88 -12.69
CA ILE A 41 3.12 20.65 -11.24
C ILE A 41 2.33 19.40 -10.85
N THR A 42 1.09 19.22 -11.33
CA THR A 42 0.27 18.04 -10.97
C THR A 42 0.86 16.72 -11.48
N GLY A 43 1.61 16.77 -12.59
CA GLY A 43 2.35 15.61 -13.09
C GLY A 43 3.62 15.26 -12.30
N ARG A 44 4.10 16.16 -11.43
CA ARG A 44 5.37 16.02 -10.67
C ARG A 44 5.22 16.13 -9.16
N PHE A 45 4.02 16.42 -8.67
CA PHE A 45 3.75 16.54 -7.25
C PHE A 45 3.91 15.14 -6.62
N VAL A 46 5.03 14.97 -5.92
CA VAL A 46 5.44 13.71 -5.31
C VAL A 46 4.35 13.28 -4.32
N ASN A 47 3.83 12.06 -4.49
CA ASN A 47 2.76 11.43 -3.71
C ASN A 47 1.31 11.94 -3.94
N SER A 48 1.01 12.55 -5.10
CA SER A 48 -0.39 12.88 -5.49
C SER A 48 -1.34 11.69 -5.60
N HIS A 49 -0.82 10.50 -5.88
CA HIS A 49 -1.62 9.28 -6.04
C HIS A 49 -2.42 8.99 -4.77
N ASP A 50 -1.81 9.19 -3.61
CA ASP A 50 -2.41 8.88 -2.31
C ASP A 50 -3.62 9.75 -2.01
N TYR A 51 -3.57 11.04 -2.34
CA TYR A 51 -4.70 11.95 -2.14
C TYR A 51 -5.84 11.68 -3.12
N ILE A 52 -5.52 11.44 -4.40
CA ILE A 52 -6.55 11.10 -5.39
C ILE A 52 -7.24 9.76 -5.04
N ALA A 53 -6.49 8.79 -4.54
CA ALA A 53 -7.07 7.54 -4.02
C ALA A 53 -8.08 7.80 -2.90
N MET A 54 -7.75 8.71 -1.98
CA MET A 54 -8.63 9.10 -0.88
C MET A 54 -9.88 9.87 -1.33
N GLU A 55 -9.76 10.75 -2.32
CA GLU A 55 -10.94 11.42 -2.91
C GLU A 55 -11.88 10.41 -3.56
N GLN A 56 -11.32 9.47 -4.33
CA GLN A 56 -12.10 8.43 -4.99
C GLN A 56 -12.75 7.48 -3.99
N LEU A 57 -12.08 7.14 -2.88
CA LEU A 57 -12.70 6.43 -1.76
C LEU A 57 -13.92 7.19 -1.23
N HIS A 58 -13.77 8.48 -0.95
CA HIS A 58 -14.87 9.29 -0.46
C HIS A 58 -16.03 9.34 -1.46
N GLU A 59 -15.75 9.51 -2.75
CA GLU A 59 -16.76 9.51 -3.81
C GLU A 59 -17.54 8.20 -3.88
N LEU A 60 -16.82 7.06 -3.94
CA LEU A 60 -17.43 5.74 -3.99
C LEU A 60 -18.30 5.49 -2.76
N HIS A 61 -17.80 5.85 -1.57
CA HIS A 61 -18.57 5.75 -0.33
C HIS A 61 -19.83 6.63 -0.35
N ALA A 62 -19.69 7.91 -0.72
CA ALA A 62 -20.79 8.86 -0.74
C ALA A 62 -21.85 8.55 -1.80
N SER A 63 -21.47 7.87 -2.89
CA SER A 63 -22.39 7.47 -3.96
C SER A 63 -23.45 6.46 -3.50
N GLY A 64 -23.14 5.65 -2.48
CA GLY A 64 -24.00 4.56 -2.01
C GLY A 64 -24.25 3.46 -3.05
N GLN A 65 -23.50 3.45 -4.17
CA GLN A 65 -23.71 2.48 -5.27
C GLN A 65 -23.17 1.08 -4.96
N TYR A 66 -22.23 0.98 -4.02
CA TYR A 66 -21.54 -0.25 -3.68
C TYR A 66 -21.76 -0.57 -2.19
N ASP A 67 -21.99 -1.84 -1.90
CA ASP A 67 -22.09 -2.39 -0.54
C ASP A 67 -20.71 -2.69 0.06
N LEU A 68 -19.71 -2.95 -0.78
CA LEU A 68 -18.31 -3.15 -0.40
C LEU A 68 -17.36 -2.47 -1.40
N VAL A 69 -16.47 -1.63 -0.88
CA VAL A 69 -15.39 -1.01 -1.65
C VAL A 69 -14.06 -1.57 -1.14
N ILE A 70 -13.29 -2.22 -2.01
CA ILE A 70 -11.95 -2.72 -1.70
C ILE A 70 -10.94 -1.80 -2.36
N ILE A 71 -10.03 -1.25 -1.56
CA ILE A 71 -8.97 -0.36 -2.04
C ILE A 71 -7.65 -1.11 -2.01
N ASP A 72 -7.05 -1.24 -3.20
CA ASP A 72 -5.66 -1.66 -3.32
C ASP A 72 -4.76 -0.44 -3.10
N THR A 73 -3.78 -0.58 -2.22
CA THR A 73 -2.87 0.50 -1.87
C THR A 73 -1.57 0.36 -2.67
N PRO A 74 -1.05 1.43 -3.29
CA PRO A 74 0.20 1.33 -4.04
C PRO A 74 1.33 0.74 -3.19
N PRO A 75 2.28 0.01 -3.79
CA PRO A 75 3.44 -0.49 -3.06
C PRO A 75 4.33 0.70 -2.68
N SER A 76 4.16 1.22 -1.48
CA SER A 76 5.07 2.22 -0.93
C SER A 76 5.72 1.67 0.34
N ARG A 77 7.00 2.01 0.55
CA ARG A 77 7.75 1.69 1.78
C ARG A 77 7.12 2.30 3.03
N ASN A 78 6.11 3.15 2.87
CA ASN A 78 5.30 3.73 3.92
C ASN A 78 3.83 3.64 3.49
N ALA A 79 3.13 2.53 3.73
CA ALA A 79 1.67 2.50 3.63
C ALA A 79 1.00 3.60 4.50
N LEU A 80 1.73 4.12 5.49
CA LEU A 80 1.40 5.32 6.23
C LEU A 80 1.32 6.60 5.38
N ASP A 81 2.10 6.70 4.30
CA ASP A 81 2.05 7.86 3.42
C ASP A 81 0.63 8.03 2.84
N LEU A 82 -0.04 6.93 2.53
CA LEU A 82 -1.44 6.95 2.12
C LEU A 82 -2.37 7.46 3.22
N LEU A 83 -2.19 6.98 4.46
CA LEU A 83 -2.98 7.38 5.63
C LEU A 83 -2.75 8.84 6.03
N ASP A 84 -1.54 9.34 5.84
CA ASP A 84 -1.12 10.68 6.20
C ASP A 84 -1.41 11.70 5.07
N ALA A 85 -1.83 11.24 3.88
CA ALA A 85 -2.08 12.10 2.72
C ALA A 85 -3.13 13.20 2.99
N PRO A 86 -4.28 12.93 3.64
CA PRO A 86 -5.24 13.98 4.00
C PRO A 86 -4.62 15.06 4.91
N GLY A 87 -3.85 14.64 5.91
CA GLY A 87 -3.17 15.53 6.85
C GLY A 87 -2.10 16.40 6.18
N ARG A 88 -1.25 15.80 5.32
CA ARG A 88 -0.22 16.54 4.56
C ARG A 88 -0.84 17.60 3.65
N MET A 89 -1.98 17.29 3.03
CA MET A 89 -2.69 18.23 2.17
C MET A 89 -3.18 19.44 2.99
N ARG A 90 -3.80 19.19 4.15
CA ARG A 90 -4.20 20.25 5.09
C ARG A 90 -3.01 21.10 5.56
N GLU A 91 -1.88 20.49 5.88
CA GLU A 91 -0.66 21.20 6.31
C GLU A 91 -0.03 22.04 5.18
N PHE A 92 0.01 21.50 3.97
CA PHE A 92 0.48 22.21 2.78
C PHE A 92 -0.30 23.51 2.60
N PHE A 93 -1.64 23.43 2.65
CA PHE A 93 -2.52 24.60 2.56
C PHE A 93 -2.39 25.57 3.74
N GLY A 94 -2.23 25.02 4.94
CA GLY A 94 -2.06 25.83 6.15
C GLY A 94 -0.73 26.60 6.21
N SER A 95 0.25 26.28 5.36
CA SER A 95 1.62 26.78 5.44
C SER A 95 1.74 28.30 5.25
N ALA A 96 2.62 28.92 6.05
CA ALA A 96 2.87 30.37 6.00
C ALA A 96 3.46 30.84 4.65
N LEU A 97 4.12 29.93 3.91
CA LEU A 97 4.70 30.19 2.60
C LEU A 97 3.64 30.48 1.54
N LEU A 98 2.58 29.68 1.47
CA LEU A 98 1.46 29.92 0.55
C LEU A 98 0.70 31.19 0.91
N LYS A 99 0.53 31.45 2.21
CA LYS A 99 -0.06 32.71 2.70
C LYS A 99 0.75 33.91 2.26
N TRP A 100 2.09 33.83 2.30
CA TRP A 100 3.00 34.90 1.88
C TRP A 100 3.03 35.12 0.36
N LEU A 101 3.03 34.05 -0.44
CA LEU A 101 3.03 34.13 -1.92
C LEU A 101 1.73 34.68 -2.51
N THR A 102 0.62 34.63 -1.76
CA THR A 102 -0.73 35.06 -2.21
C THR A 102 -1.15 36.41 -1.63
N VAL A 103 -0.30 37.08 -0.85
CA VAL A 103 -0.56 38.46 -0.41
C VAL A 103 -0.58 39.35 -1.66
N PRO A 104 -1.61 40.20 -1.87
CA PRO A 104 -1.72 41.00 -3.07
C PRO A 104 -0.48 41.87 -3.25
N TYR A 105 0.08 41.87 -4.46
CA TYR A 105 1.18 42.77 -4.87
C TYR A 105 0.88 44.27 -4.60
N ARG A 106 -0.39 44.63 -4.33
CA ARG A 106 -0.87 45.98 -4.01
C ARG A 106 -0.58 46.46 -2.59
N SER A 107 -0.23 45.59 -1.64
CA SER A 107 0.11 46.01 -0.27
C SER A 107 1.61 45.94 0.02
N ARG A 108 2.44 46.47 -0.90
CA ARG A 108 3.84 46.83 -0.60
C ARG A 108 3.90 48.09 0.28
N LEU A 109 3.28 48.02 1.45
CA LEU A 109 3.46 48.93 2.57
C LEU A 109 3.99 48.19 3.82
N PHE A 110 4.75 47.11 3.60
CA PHE A 110 5.73 46.65 4.58
C PHE A 110 7.11 47.16 4.18
N ASN A 111 7.46 48.31 4.76
CA ASN A 111 8.81 48.82 4.74
C ASN A 111 9.71 47.95 5.62
N VAL A 112 10.89 47.65 5.07
CA VAL A 112 12.12 47.14 5.72
C VAL A 112 12.18 45.62 6.01
N ALA A 113 12.81 44.90 5.06
CA ALA A 113 13.72 43.74 5.21
C ALA A 113 13.36 42.49 4.37
N THR A 114 13.51 42.57 3.04
CA THR A 114 13.69 41.39 2.15
C THR A 114 14.37 41.84 0.85
N LYS A 115 15.56 42.46 0.96
CA LYS A 115 16.29 43.00 -0.19
C LYS A 115 17.33 42.11 -0.90
N PRO A 116 17.58 40.82 -0.55
CA PRO A 116 18.32 39.95 -1.47
C PRO A 116 17.45 38.91 -2.22
N PHE A 117 16.20 38.64 -1.82
CA PHE A 117 15.44 37.53 -2.43
C PHE A 117 14.74 37.89 -3.75
N ASN A 118 14.25 39.13 -3.87
CA ASN A 118 13.50 39.56 -5.06
C ASN A 118 14.38 39.72 -6.33
N GLN A 119 15.67 40.03 -6.18
CA GLN A 119 16.57 40.21 -7.33
C GLN A 119 17.07 38.88 -7.93
N ILE A 120 17.14 37.82 -7.12
CA ILE A 120 17.58 36.49 -7.58
C ILE A 120 16.43 35.80 -8.34
N ALA A 121 15.19 36.00 -7.92
CA ALA A 121 14.01 35.45 -8.58
C ALA A 121 13.75 36.07 -9.97
N ASP A 122 13.88 37.41 -10.10
CA ASP A 122 13.69 38.12 -11.38
C ASP A 122 14.79 37.81 -12.42
N ARG A 123 16.01 37.46 -11.97
CA ARG A 123 17.18 37.24 -12.84
C ARG A 123 17.31 35.78 -13.31
N ILE A 124 16.75 34.81 -12.57
CA ILE A 124 16.93 33.37 -12.83
C ILE A 124 15.63 32.70 -13.35
N LEU A 125 14.45 33.13 -12.89
CA LEU A 125 13.17 32.46 -13.20
C LEU A 125 12.27 33.26 -14.15
N GLY A 126 12.48 34.58 -14.26
CA GLY A 126 11.67 35.50 -15.06
C GLY A 126 10.41 35.96 -14.33
N SER A 127 10.13 37.26 -14.37
CA SER A 127 9.00 37.89 -13.67
C SER A 127 7.63 37.33 -14.05
N ARG A 128 7.46 36.90 -15.31
CA ARG A 128 6.24 36.26 -15.81
C ARG A 128 5.96 34.91 -15.13
N PHE A 129 6.99 34.09 -14.92
CA PHE A 129 6.84 32.79 -14.27
C PHE A 129 6.40 32.95 -12.80
N LEU A 130 6.94 33.93 -12.10
CA LEU A 130 6.54 34.25 -10.71
C LEU A 130 5.10 34.77 -10.64
N GLN A 131 4.67 35.57 -11.63
CA GLN A 131 3.29 36.02 -11.75
C GLN A 131 2.33 34.84 -11.99
N ASP A 132 2.67 33.94 -12.90
CA ASP A 132 1.87 32.75 -13.20
C ASP A 132 1.73 31.85 -11.96
N ILE A 133 2.80 31.71 -11.14
CA ILE A 133 2.78 30.98 -9.86
C ILE A 133 1.86 31.67 -8.84
N ALA A 134 2.02 32.98 -8.68
CA ALA A 134 1.22 33.75 -7.72
C ALA A 134 -0.26 33.73 -8.10
N GLU A 135 -0.58 33.89 -9.38
CA GLU A 135 -1.95 33.78 -9.91
C GLU A 135 -2.50 32.38 -9.62
N PHE A 136 -1.78 31.32 -9.98
CA PHE A 136 -2.19 29.94 -9.69
C PHE A 136 -2.52 29.76 -8.21
N PHE A 137 -1.66 30.18 -7.28
CA PHE A 137 -1.92 30.00 -5.85
C PHE A 137 -3.07 30.86 -5.31
N VAL A 138 -3.31 32.05 -5.85
CA VAL A 138 -4.50 32.85 -5.49
C VAL A 138 -5.77 32.12 -5.91
N LEU A 139 -5.80 31.58 -7.14
CA LEU A 139 -6.94 30.80 -7.62
C LEU A 139 -7.11 29.51 -6.80
N PHE A 140 -6.01 28.81 -6.51
CA PHE A 140 -6.00 27.56 -5.78
C PHE A 140 -6.46 27.72 -4.31
N ARG A 141 -6.15 28.85 -3.65
CA ARG A 141 -6.59 29.16 -2.28
C ARG A 141 -8.12 29.23 -2.15
N THR A 142 -8.83 29.58 -3.22
CA THR A 142 -10.32 29.60 -3.17
C THR A 142 -10.91 28.21 -2.92
N MET A 143 -10.19 27.16 -3.27
CA MET A 143 -10.61 25.76 -3.12
C MET A 143 -10.10 25.11 -1.82
N GLU A 144 -9.23 25.79 -1.06
CA GLU A 144 -8.58 25.28 0.16
C GLU A 144 -9.58 24.72 1.17
N ALA A 145 -10.63 25.49 1.48
CA ALA A 145 -11.62 25.08 2.48
C ALA A 145 -12.31 23.76 2.10
N GLY A 146 -12.60 23.56 0.80
CA GLY A 146 -13.19 22.33 0.29
C GLY A 146 -12.24 21.14 0.42
N PHE A 147 -10.97 21.32 0.09
CA PHE A 147 -9.96 20.26 0.24
C PHE A 147 -9.71 19.87 1.68
N VAL A 148 -9.65 20.85 2.60
CA VAL A 148 -9.45 20.60 4.04
C VAL A 148 -10.66 19.87 4.62
N GLN A 149 -11.87 20.31 4.31
CA GLN A 149 -13.10 19.63 4.76
C GLN A 149 -13.10 18.18 4.30
N ARG A 150 -12.81 17.95 3.02
CA ARG A 150 -12.80 16.63 2.41
C ARG A 150 -11.74 15.72 3.02
N ALA A 151 -10.54 16.23 3.25
CA ALA A 151 -9.49 15.49 3.96
C ALA A 151 -9.95 15.01 5.34
N THR A 152 -10.65 15.87 6.11
CA THR A 152 -11.22 15.49 7.41
C THR A 152 -12.33 14.45 7.30
N GLU A 153 -13.16 14.50 6.26
CA GLU A 153 -14.21 13.50 6.03
C GLU A 153 -13.62 12.12 5.72
N VAL A 154 -12.57 12.07 4.90
CA VAL A 154 -11.79 10.85 4.64
C VAL A 154 -11.17 10.30 5.92
N GLU A 155 -10.50 11.15 6.71
CA GLU A 155 -9.88 10.73 7.98
C GLU A 155 -10.91 10.06 8.92
N ARG A 156 -12.13 10.63 9.00
CA ARG A 156 -13.23 10.04 9.76
C ARG A 156 -13.69 8.71 9.18
N LEU A 157 -13.81 8.62 7.85
CA LEU A 157 -14.19 7.38 7.18
C LEU A 157 -13.18 6.26 7.44
N LEU A 158 -11.87 6.56 7.43
CA LEU A 158 -10.83 5.57 7.72
C LEU A 158 -10.83 5.09 9.17
N ALA A 159 -11.32 5.91 10.11
CA ALA A 159 -11.44 5.56 11.53
C ALA A 159 -12.82 5.01 11.93
N ASP A 160 -13.79 4.98 11.00
CA ASP A 160 -15.15 4.49 11.25
C ASP A 160 -15.15 2.96 11.42
N ASP A 161 -15.98 2.44 12.32
CA ASP A 161 -16.09 0.98 12.58
C ASP A 161 -16.58 0.18 11.36
N ARG A 162 -17.16 0.84 10.36
CA ARG A 162 -17.54 0.22 9.07
C ARG A 162 -16.34 0.03 8.13
N THR A 163 -15.20 0.64 8.44
CA THR A 163 -13.95 0.48 7.70
C THR A 163 -13.07 -0.56 8.38
N SER A 164 -12.42 -1.42 7.60
CA SER A 164 -11.50 -2.41 8.12
C SER A 164 -10.24 -2.49 7.26
N PHE A 165 -9.09 -2.43 7.90
CA PHE A 165 -7.79 -2.61 7.29
C PHE A 165 -7.40 -4.08 7.26
N VAL A 166 -6.75 -4.48 6.16
CA VAL A 166 -6.15 -5.81 6.00
C VAL A 166 -4.67 -5.62 5.67
N VAL A 167 -3.79 -6.05 6.57
CA VAL A 167 -2.34 -5.97 6.36
C VAL A 167 -1.86 -7.25 5.70
N VAL A 168 -1.28 -7.15 4.51
CA VAL A 168 -0.77 -8.31 3.76
C VAL A 168 0.76 -8.34 3.85
N SER A 169 1.34 -9.47 4.23
CA SER A 169 2.79 -9.60 4.32
C SER A 169 3.28 -11.01 4.08
N THR A 170 4.48 -11.14 3.50
CA THR A 170 5.21 -12.40 3.58
C THR A 170 5.89 -12.52 4.93
N LEU A 171 6.26 -13.74 5.32
CA LEU A 171 6.99 -13.93 6.56
C LEU A 171 8.49 -13.61 6.43
N ASP A 172 8.96 -13.01 5.34
CA ASP A 172 10.34 -12.55 5.21
C ASP A 172 10.70 -11.44 6.22
N PRO A 173 11.98 -11.30 6.65
CA PRO A 173 12.32 -10.43 7.78
C PRO A 173 11.94 -8.96 7.59
N ALA A 174 12.15 -8.39 6.39
CA ALA A 174 11.81 -6.99 6.13
C ALA A 174 10.29 -6.76 6.00
N PRO A 175 9.55 -7.50 5.13
CA PRO A 175 8.09 -7.36 5.04
C PRO A 175 7.36 -7.62 6.36
N ALA A 176 7.78 -8.60 7.16
CA ALA A 176 7.14 -8.90 8.45
C ALA A 176 7.31 -7.75 9.45
N ARG A 177 8.49 -7.11 9.48
CA ARG A 177 8.72 -5.92 10.33
C ARG A 177 7.88 -4.73 9.87
N GLU A 178 7.81 -4.48 8.57
CA GLU A 178 6.99 -3.40 8.01
C GLU A 178 5.50 -3.62 8.30
N ALA A 179 5.03 -4.85 8.15
CA ALA A 179 3.64 -5.22 8.46
C ALA A 179 3.31 -5.07 9.94
N ARG A 180 4.23 -5.48 10.82
CA ARG A 180 4.10 -5.25 12.27
C ARG A 180 4.03 -3.76 12.58
N PHE A 181 4.93 -2.97 12.03
CA PHE A 181 4.94 -1.52 12.21
C PHE A 181 3.63 -0.89 11.74
N LEU A 182 3.16 -1.24 10.54
CA LEU A 182 1.87 -0.76 10.01
C LEU A 182 0.69 -1.16 10.91
N ALA A 183 0.64 -2.40 11.36
CA ALA A 183 -0.42 -2.88 12.26
C ALA A 183 -0.43 -2.14 13.61
N GLU A 184 0.75 -1.88 14.19
CA GLU A 184 0.89 -1.07 15.41
C GLU A 184 0.43 0.38 15.17
N GLU A 185 0.79 0.95 14.03
CA GLU A 185 0.44 2.32 13.64
C GLU A 185 -1.05 2.51 13.36
N LEU A 186 -1.73 1.52 12.76
CA LEU A 186 -3.19 1.51 12.61
C LEU A 186 -3.87 1.50 13.99
N ARG A 187 -3.40 0.66 14.91
CA ARG A 187 -3.92 0.63 16.29
C ARG A 187 -3.70 1.95 17.03
N ARG A 188 -2.53 2.58 16.89
CA ARG A 188 -2.25 3.90 17.50
C ARG A 188 -3.18 4.99 16.96
N ARG A 189 -3.55 4.91 15.68
CA ARG A 189 -4.48 5.84 15.01
C ARG A 189 -5.96 5.50 15.23
N ALA A 190 -6.27 4.47 16.03
CA ALA A 190 -7.63 3.95 16.21
C ALA A 190 -8.33 3.57 14.88
N MET A 191 -7.55 3.11 13.90
CA MET A 191 -8.06 2.59 12.63
C MET A 191 -8.31 1.07 12.77
N PRO A 192 -9.50 0.55 12.45
CA PRO A 192 -9.83 -0.86 12.71
C PRO A 192 -9.00 -1.83 11.86
N LEU A 193 -8.06 -2.55 12.49
CA LEU A 193 -7.32 -3.64 11.86
C LEU A 193 -8.14 -4.93 11.95
N GLY A 194 -8.76 -5.35 10.85
CA GLY A 194 -9.60 -6.55 10.82
C GLY A 194 -8.84 -7.84 10.56
N ALA A 195 -7.78 -7.81 9.75
CA ALA A 195 -7.01 -9.02 9.46
C ALA A 195 -5.54 -8.77 9.11
N VAL A 196 -4.71 -9.80 9.33
CA VAL A 196 -3.40 -9.94 8.71
C VAL A 196 -3.41 -11.14 7.76
N VAL A 197 -2.95 -10.95 6.53
CA VAL A 197 -2.79 -12.02 5.54
C VAL A 197 -1.32 -12.37 5.42
N LEU A 198 -0.99 -13.61 5.79
CA LEU A 198 0.36 -14.17 5.63
C LEU A 198 0.48 -14.77 4.22
N ASN A 199 1.06 -13.99 3.32
CA ASN A 199 1.26 -14.34 1.93
C ASN A 199 2.51 -15.21 1.73
N ARG A 200 2.47 -16.08 0.72
CA ARG A 200 3.56 -16.99 0.32
C ARG A 200 4.11 -17.85 1.47
N THR A 201 3.24 -18.28 2.37
CA THR A 201 3.65 -19.14 3.50
C THR A 201 4.17 -20.50 3.01
N LEU A 202 5.13 -21.05 3.75
CA LEU A 202 5.55 -22.44 3.54
C LEU A 202 4.36 -23.41 3.72
N PRO A 203 4.27 -24.47 2.89
CA PRO A 203 3.25 -25.50 3.03
C PRO A 203 3.17 -26.03 4.46
N ALA A 204 1.97 -26.33 4.93
CA ALA A 204 1.74 -26.75 6.31
C ALA A 204 2.53 -28.02 6.66
N GLU A 205 2.71 -28.92 5.70
CA GLU A 205 3.46 -30.16 5.80
C GLU A 205 4.93 -29.92 6.15
N VAL A 206 5.52 -28.90 5.53
CA VAL A 206 6.92 -28.50 5.74
C VAL A 206 7.09 -27.82 7.11
N ARG A 207 6.07 -27.13 7.61
CA ARG A 207 6.13 -26.44 8.91
C ARG A 207 5.96 -27.34 10.13
N ARG A 208 5.53 -28.60 9.95
CA ARG A 208 5.29 -29.52 11.07
C ARG A 208 6.61 -29.96 11.72
N PRO A 209 6.69 -30.10 13.06
CA PRO A 209 7.89 -30.59 13.74
C PRO A 209 8.40 -31.96 13.26
N VAL A 210 7.49 -32.81 12.74
CA VAL A 210 7.86 -34.11 12.15
C VAL A 210 8.75 -33.96 10.91
N ALA A 211 8.58 -32.87 10.15
CA ALA A 211 9.40 -32.57 8.99
C ALA A 211 10.86 -32.33 9.41
N ALA A 212 11.10 -31.55 10.47
CA ALA A 212 12.44 -31.35 11.02
C ALA A 212 13.12 -32.67 11.45
N ARG A 213 12.35 -33.56 12.09
CA ARG A 213 12.86 -34.88 12.48
C ARG A 213 13.22 -35.73 11.26
N ALA A 214 12.39 -35.71 10.21
CA ALA A 214 12.66 -36.43 8.97
C ALA A 214 13.96 -35.94 8.30
N ALA A 215 14.20 -34.63 8.30
CA ALA A 215 15.42 -34.02 7.78
C ALA A 215 16.70 -34.54 8.47
N LEU A 216 16.67 -34.56 9.80
CA LEU A 216 17.78 -35.05 10.62
C LEU A 216 17.98 -36.57 10.42
N ALA A 217 16.88 -37.32 10.33
CA ALA A 217 16.93 -38.76 10.09
C ALA A 217 17.53 -39.10 8.72
N LEU A 218 17.23 -38.33 7.66
CA LEU A 218 17.82 -38.53 6.33
C LEU A 218 19.34 -38.42 6.36
N ARG A 219 19.89 -37.46 7.12
CA ARG A 219 21.34 -37.27 7.27
C ARG A 219 22.02 -38.33 8.13
N ALA A 220 21.24 -39.06 8.93
CA ALA A 220 21.71 -40.10 9.82
C ALA A 220 21.36 -41.52 9.32
N LEU A 221 20.98 -41.66 8.04
CA LEU A 221 20.65 -42.96 7.47
C LEU A 221 21.85 -43.91 7.52
N ALA A 222 21.60 -45.14 7.93
CA ALA A 222 22.62 -46.18 7.95
C ALA A 222 23.12 -46.47 6.52
N PRO A 223 24.41 -46.79 6.33
CA PRO A 223 24.95 -47.14 5.01
C PRO A 223 24.19 -48.27 4.31
N ALA A 224 23.65 -49.23 5.08
CA ALA A 224 22.80 -50.30 4.57
C ALA A 224 21.52 -49.76 3.91
N THR A 225 20.82 -48.82 4.56
CA THR A 225 19.62 -48.19 4.01
C THR A 225 19.94 -47.34 2.77
N VAL A 226 21.09 -46.65 2.76
CA VAL A 226 21.54 -45.91 1.57
C VAL A 226 21.79 -46.88 0.40
N ALA A 227 22.37 -48.05 0.67
CA ALA A 227 22.56 -49.08 -0.35
C ALA A 227 21.24 -49.66 -0.87
N GLU A 228 20.24 -49.86 -0.01
CA GLU A 228 18.89 -50.27 -0.42
C GLU A 228 18.24 -49.23 -1.35
N VAL A 229 18.32 -47.94 -0.99
CA VAL A 229 17.81 -46.84 -1.83
C VAL A 229 18.55 -46.78 -3.17
N ALA A 230 19.87 -46.96 -3.16
CA ALA A 230 20.69 -46.97 -4.37
C ALA A 230 20.32 -48.12 -5.31
N ALA A 231 20.13 -49.33 -4.76
CA ALA A 231 19.72 -50.51 -5.51
C ALA A 231 18.31 -50.34 -6.11
N ALA A 232 17.35 -49.82 -5.33
CA ALA A 232 15.99 -49.57 -5.80
C ALA A 232 15.94 -48.50 -6.91
N ALA A 233 16.80 -47.48 -6.84
CA ALA A 233 16.89 -46.42 -7.84
C ALA A 233 17.80 -46.76 -9.04
N GLY A 234 18.54 -47.88 -9.00
CA GLY A 234 19.47 -48.27 -10.06
C GLY A 234 20.68 -47.34 -10.21
N VAL A 235 21.16 -46.75 -9.11
CA VAL A 235 22.27 -45.78 -9.09
C VAL A 235 23.42 -46.24 -8.19
N PRO A 236 24.65 -45.73 -8.36
CA PRO A 236 25.75 -46.01 -7.44
C PRO A 236 25.44 -45.55 -6.00
N ALA A 237 25.87 -46.34 -5.01
CA ALA A 237 25.66 -46.01 -3.59
C ALA A 237 26.27 -44.64 -3.20
N SER A 238 27.39 -44.25 -3.81
CA SER A 238 28.01 -42.93 -3.61
C SER A 238 27.13 -41.79 -4.14
N ALA A 239 26.47 -41.97 -5.29
CA ALA A 239 25.55 -40.98 -5.84
C ALA A 239 24.28 -40.86 -4.98
N ALA A 240 23.71 -41.98 -4.53
CA ALA A 240 22.58 -41.97 -3.61
C ALA A 240 22.94 -41.29 -2.27
N ALA A 241 24.12 -41.60 -1.71
CA ALA A 241 24.60 -40.97 -0.48
C ALA A 241 24.71 -39.44 -0.64
N HIS A 242 25.27 -38.97 -1.75
CA HIS A 242 25.42 -37.53 -2.02
C HIS A 242 24.05 -36.83 -2.13
N VAL A 243 23.11 -37.40 -2.89
CA VAL A 243 21.76 -36.84 -3.04
C VAL A 243 21.00 -36.82 -1.70
N ILE A 244 21.09 -37.90 -0.91
CA ILE A 244 20.43 -37.99 0.40
C ILE A 244 20.98 -36.92 1.36
N ASP A 245 22.31 -36.75 1.43
CA ASP A 245 22.91 -35.71 2.26
C ASP A 245 22.51 -34.31 1.80
N ASP A 246 22.53 -34.05 0.49
CA ASP A 246 22.10 -32.77 -0.09
C ASP A 246 20.63 -32.45 0.19
N VAL A 247 19.74 -33.44 0.05
CA VAL A 247 18.32 -33.30 0.40
C VAL A 247 18.16 -33.02 1.89
N GLY A 248 18.84 -33.79 2.75
CA GLY A 248 18.80 -33.60 4.20
C GLY A 248 19.31 -32.22 4.62
N ARG A 249 20.39 -31.74 4.01
CA ARG A 249 20.97 -30.40 4.23
C ARG A 249 19.99 -29.29 3.82
N ARG A 250 19.49 -29.31 2.58
CA ARG A 250 18.52 -28.31 2.09
C ARG A 250 17.25 -28.31 2.92
N PHE A 251 16.78 -29.49 3.34
CA PHE A 251 15.60 -29.57 4.17
C PHE A 251 15.83 -29.00 5.57
N ALA A 252 17.00 -29.23 6.18
CA ALA A 252 17.37 -28.60 7.45
C ALA A 252 17.44 -27.06 7.36
N GLU A 253 17.88 -26.51 6.22
CA GLU A 253 17.86 -25.06 5.96
C GLU A 253 16.41 -24.53 5.90
N VAL A 254 15.52 -25.23 5.20
CA VAL A 254 14.09 -24.90 5.13
C VAL A 254 13.43 -24.96 6.52
N GLN A 255 13.77 -25.94 7.35
CA GLN A 255 13.25 -26.04 8.72
C GLN A 255 13.74 -24.90 9.60
N SER A 256 15.00 -24.49 9.44
CA SER A 256 15.53 -23.32 10.14
C SER A 256 14.78 -22.05 9.73
N ALA A 257 14.43 -21.92 8.45
CA ALA A 257 13.58 -20.83 7.97
C ALA A 257 12.16 -20.91 8.55
N ALA A 258 11.55 -22.10 8.56
CA ALA A 258 10.21 -22.35 9.12
C ALA A 258 10.12 -21.99 10.61
N THR A 259 11.13 -22.30 11.41
CA THR A 259 11.19 -21.89 12.84
C THR A 259 11.17 -20.37 12.98
N ARG A 260 12.01 -19.66 12.21
CA ARG A 260 12.01 -18.19 12.21
C ARG A 260 10.69 -17.61 11.70
N GLU A 261 10.06 -18.25 10.70
CA GLU A 261 8.74 -17.83 10.20
C GLU A 261 7.67 -18.01 11.27
N ALA A 262 7.73 -19.06 12.09
CA ALA A 262 6.80 -19.28 13.18
C ALA A 262 6.88 -18.19 14.26
N GLU A 263 8.07 -17.66 14.56
CA GLU A 263 8.24 -16.52 15.47
C GLU A 263 7.57 -15.26 14.91
N ARG A 264 7.92 -14.87 13.67
CA ARG A 264 7.34 -13.70 12.99
C ARG A 264 5.83 -13.78 12.84
N ARG A 265 5.32 -14.98 12.55
CA ARG A 265 3.88 -15.27 12.52
C ARG A 265 3.22 -14.97 13.86
N ARG A 266 3.77 -15.48 14.98
CA ARG A 266 3.20 -15.25 16.31
C ARG A 266 3.13 -13.77 16.66
N GLU A 267 4.14 -13.00 16.28
CA GLU A 267 4.13 -11.54 16.45
C GLU A 267 2.96 -10.89 15.70
N LEU A 268 2.73 -11.28 14.44
CA LEU A 268 1.63 -10.74 13.63
C LEU A 268 0.24 -11.25 14.09
N GLU A 269 0.14 -12.51 14.52
CA GLU A 269 -1.09 -13.09 15.08
C GLU A 269 -1.56 -12.35 16.34
N ALA A 270 -0.64 -11.77 17.12
CA ALA A 270 -0.99 -10.99 18.29
C ALA A 270 -1.55 -9.58 17.97
N LEU A 271 -1.46 -9.13 16.71
CA LEU A 271 -1.81 -7.75 16.33
C LEU A 271 -3.20 -7.60 15.72
N ALA A 272 -3.77 -8.68 15.16
CA ALA A 272 -5.05 -8.65 14.46
C ALA A 272 -6.01 -9.72 14.98
N PRO A 273 -7.34 -9.49 14.94
CA PRO A 273 -8.32 -10.47 15.40
C PRO A 273 -8.44 -11.68 14.47
N LEU A 274 -8.07 -11.52 13.19
CA LEU A 274 -8.07 -12.59 12.19
C LEU A 274 -6.71 -12.70 11.51
N VAL A 275 -6.22 -13.93 11.34
CA VAL A 275 -5.07 -14.22 10.49
C VAL A 275 -5.47 -15.23 9.43
N ALA A 276 -5.21 -14.87 8.17
CA ALA A 276 -5.42 -15.74 7.02
C ALA A 276 -4.08 -16.11 6.38
N GLU A 277 -3.98 -17.30 5.81
CA GLU A 277 -2.76 -17.78 5.16
C GLU A 277 -3.01 -18.01 3.67
N ALA A 278 -2.11 -17.46 2.85
CA ALA A 278 -1.99 -17.82 1.44
C ALA A 278 -0.66 -18.58 1.26
N PRO A 279 -0.71 -19.93 1.11
CA PRO A 279 0.48 -20.71 0.81
C PRO A 279 1.07 -20.32 -0.55
N LEU A 280 2.38 -20.45 -0.69
CA LEU A 280 3.06 -20.28 -1.97
C LEU A 280 2.39 -21.13 -3.07
N LEU A 281 2.02 -20.49 -4.18
CA LEU A 281 1.45 -21.17 -5.35
C LEU A 281 2.57 -21.60 -6.32
N PRO A 282 2.38 -22.70 -7.08
CA PRO A 282 3.37 -23.18 -8.04
C PRO A 282 3.62 -22.23 -9.23
N GLY A 283 2.72 -21.27 -9.46
CA GLY A 283 2.80 -20.30 -10.54
C GLY A 283 2.11 -18.98 -10.16
N ASP A 284 2.20 -18.00 -11.06
CA ASP A 284 1.66 -16.67 -10.85
C ASP A 284 0.13 -16.65 -10.93
N VAL A 285 -0.49 -15.72 -10.19
CA VAL A 285 -1.92 -15.46 -10.26
C VAL A 285 -2.16 -14.33 -11.27
N HIS A 286 -2.60 -14.68 -12.48
CA HIS A 286 -2.81 -13.73 -13.58
C HIS A 286 -4.17 -13.90 -14.27
N ASP A 287 -5.05 -14.75 -13.74
CA ASP A 287 -6.38 -15.00 -14.26
C ASP A 287 -7.42 -15.16 -13.14
N LEU A 288 -8.70 -15.22 -13.52
CA LEU A 288 -9.81 -15.35 -12.58
C LEU A 288 -9.80 -16.68 -11.83
N ASP A 289 -9.25 -17.75 -12.40
CA ASP A 289 -9.22 -19.07 -11.76
C ASP A 289 -8.13 -19.14 -10.69
N GLY A 290 -6.99 -18.50 -10.92
CA GLY A 290 -5.96 -18.23 -9.93
C GLY A 290 -6.51 -17.39 -8.78
N LEU A 291 -7.25 -16.31 -9.07
CA LEU A 291 -7.89 -15.48 -8.03
C LEU A 291 -8.93 -16.27 -7.22
N ARG A 292 -9.78 -17.09 -7.86
CA ARG A 292 -10.72 -17.99 -7.18
C ARG A 292 -10.00 -19.00 -6.30
N THR A 293 -8.87 -19.54 -6.77
CA THR A 293 -8.05 -20.48 -6.02
C THR A 293 -7.44 -19.82 -4.78
N LEU A 294 -6.91 -18.61 -4.92
CA LEU A 294 -6.41 -17.82 -3.79
C LEU A 294 -7.54 -17.50 -2.79
N GLY A 295 -8.70 -17.05 -3.27
CA GLY A 295 -9.87 -16.75 -2.44
C GLY A 295 -10.37 -17.95 -1.64
N ARG A 296 -10.42 -19.14 -2.26
CA ARG A 296 -10.74 -20.39 -1.54
C ARG A 296 -9.73 -20.73 -0.46
N ARG A 297 -8.44 -20.48 -0.68
CA ARG A 297 -7.40 -20.73 0.34
C ARG A 297 -7.53 -19.76 1.51
N LEU A 298 -7.72 -18.48 1.23
CA LEU A 298 -7.90 -17.44 2.26
C LEU A 298 -9.14 -17.68 3.13
N THR A 299 -10.20 -18.25 2.57
CA THR A 299 -11.46 -18.55 3.28
C THR A 299 -11.51 -19.97 3.87
N GLY A 300 -10.43 -20.73 3.82
CA GLY A 300 -10.39 -22.11 4.35
C GLY A 300 -11.33 -23.07 3.62
N GLY A 301 -11.60 -22.82 2.33
CA GLY A 301 -12.52 -23.62 1.51
C GLY A 301 -14.00 -23.37 1.79
N ARG A 302 -14.35 -22.44 2.70
CA ARG A 302 -15.73 -22.04 2.98
C ARG A 302 -16.23 -21.02 1.96
N VAL A 303 -16.29 -21.42 0.70
CA VAL A 303 -17.21 -20.77 -0.25
C VAL A 303 -18.52 -21.55 -0.12
N GLN A 304 -19.28 -21.30 0.95
CA GLN A 304 -20.70 -21.67 0.92
C GLN A 304 -21.34 -20.71 -0.08
N GLY A 305 -21.81 -21.26 -1.19
CA GLY A 305 -22.68 -20.53 -2.10
C GLY A 305 -23.83 -19.93 -1.28
N GLY A 306 -24.03 -18.61 -1.42
CA GLY A 306 -25.15 -17.93 -0.79
C GLY A 306 -26.44 -18.66 -1.14
N SER A 307 -27.08 -19.25 -0.14
CA SER A 307 -28.48 -19.61 -0.22
C SER A 307 -29.29 -18.32 -0.16
N ARG A 308 -29.87 -17.99 -1.32
CA ARG A 308 -31.11 -17.26 -1.59
C ARG A 308 -31.37 -15.97 -0.82
#